data_AF-A0A6V7M1E7-F1
#
_entry.id   AF-A0A6V7M1E7-F1
#
_cell.length_a   1.000
_cell.length_b   1.000
_cell.length_c   1.000
_cell.angle_alpha   90.00
_cell.angle_beta   90.00
_cell.angle_gamma   90.00
#
_symmetry.space_group_name_H-M   'P 1'
#
loop_
_entity.id
_entity.type
_entity.pdbx_description
1 polymer ?
#
loop_
_entity_poly.entity_id
_entity_poly.type
_entity_poly.pdbx_seq_one_letter_code
_entity_poly.pdbx_strand_id
1 'polypeptide(L)' 'VYNGSYQQPYRNYKAPVHVVTGSAGCKEGREQFVPKRPSWSAFRSSDYGYTRMKVFNKTHLYMEQ' A
#
# COMPACT_ATOMS: atom_id res chain seq x y z
N VAL A 1 -5.61 15.31 -2.89
CA VAL A 1 -6.18 14.01 -3.34
C VAL A 1 -6.82 14.22 -4.69
N TYR A 2 -6.52 13.43 -5.72
CA TYR A 2 -7.12 13.63 -7.04
C TYR A 2 -8.63 13.43 -6.97
N ASN A 3 -9.39 14.51 -7.10
CA ASN A 3 -10.86 14.52 -7.14
C ASN A 3 -11.54 13.72 -6.00
N GLY A 4 -10.98 13.76 -4.78
CA GLY A 4 -11.46 13.05 -3.60
C GLY A 4 -11.41 13.91 -2.32
N SER A 5 -11.86 13.35 -1.18
CA SER A 5 -11.94 14.08 0.09
C SER A 5 -10.60 14.12 0.84
N TYR A 6 -10.25 15.27 1.43
CA TYR A 6 -9.12 15.38 2.36
C TYR A 6 -9.43 14.81 3.75
N GLN A 7 -10.70 14.79 4.17
CA GLN A 7 -11.13 14.21 5.45
C GLN A 7 -11.19 12.68 5.40
N GLN A 8 -11.50 12.11 4.22
CA GLN A 8 -11.60 10.65 4.00
C GLN A 8 -10.81 10.25 2.74
N PRO A 9 -9.47 10.38 2.75
CA PRO A 9 -8.64 10.18 1.56
C PRO A 9 -8.64 8.74 1.03
N TYR A 10 -9.06 7.78 1.85
CA TYR A 10 -9.09 6.34 1.52
C TYR A 10 -10.47 5.82 1.14
N ARG A 11 -11.49 6.69 1.02
CA ARG A 11 -12.85 6.30 0.62
C ARG A 11 -13.13 6.78 -0.81
N ASN A 12 -13.43 5.85 -1.72
CA ASN A 12 -13.78 6.13 -3.13
C ASN A 12 -12.82 7.13 -3.81
N TYR A 13 -11.51 6.94 -3.58
CA TYR A 13 -10.48 7.74 -4.21
C TYR A 13 -10.43 7.44 -5.72
N LYS A 14 -10.24 8.48 -6.54
CA LYS A 14 -10.22 8.33 -8.01
C LYS A 14 -8.83 8.01 -8.58
N ALA A 15 -7.79 8.13 -7.76
CA ALA A 15 -6.43 7.70 -8.10
C ALA A 15 -6.28 6.18 -7.89
N PRO A 16 -5.27 5.52 -8.46
CA PRO A 16 -4.92 4.16 -8.05
C PRO A 16 -4.31 4.13 -6.64
N VAL A 17 -4.33 2.97 -5.98
CA VAL A 17 -3.50 2.70 -4.79
C VAL A 17 -2.14 2.22 -5.28
N HIS A 18 -1.08 2.85 -4.78
CA HIS A 18 0.28 2.36 -4.99
C HIS A 18 0.65 1.41 -3.86
N VAL A 19 0.98 0.16 -4.19
CA VAL A 19 1.44 -0.84 -3.21
C VAL A 19 2.86 -1.27 -3.55
N VAL A 20 3.73 -1.27 -2.55
CA VAL A 20 5.12 -1.71 -2.67
C VAL A 20 5.27 -3.03 -1.91
N THR A 21 5.55 -4.12 -2.65
CA THR A 21 5.87 -5.43 -2.11
C THR A 21 7.23 -5.89 -2.65
N GLY A 22 8.31 -5.38 -2.04
CA GLY A 22 9.69 -5.66 -2.44
C GLY A 22 10.50 -6.47 -1.43
N SER A 23 9.90 -6.81 -0.29
CA SER A 23 10.59 -7.41 0.87
C SER A 23 10.52 -8.94 0.83
N ALA A 24 10.86 -9.58 -0.28
CA ALA A 24 10.80 -11.04 -0.41
C ALA A 24 11.97 -11.78 0.30
N GLY A 25 12.99 -11.05 0.77
CA GLY A 25 14.15 -11.61 1.47
C GLY A 25 15.47 -11.47 0.72
N CYS A 26 15.79 -10.28 0.20
CA CYS A 26 17.06 -10.00 -0.46
C CYS A 26 18.24 -9.95 0.54
N LYS A 27 19.47 -10.07 0.02
CA LYS A 27 20.70 -10.10 0.85
C LYS A 27 21.07 -8.71 1.38
N GLU A 28 20.59 -7.67 0.71
CA GLU A 28 20.83 -6.25 0.96
C GLU A 28 20.10 -5.74 2.22
N GLY A 29 19.20 -6.54 2.79
CA GLY A 29 18.46 -6.17 3.99
C GLY A 29 17.19 -5.39 3.67
N ARG A 30 16.74 -4.58 4.64
CA ARG A 30 15.50 -3.77 4.54
C ARG A 30 15.85 -2.30 4.58
N GLU A 31 15.31 -1.53 3.63
CA GLU A 31 15.44 -0.08 3.61
C GLU A 31 14.67 0.54 4.79
N GLN A 32 15.22 1.60 5.39
CA GLN A 32 14.56 2.29 6.49
C GLN A 32 13.47 3.24 5.98
N PHE A 33 12.37 3.34 6.72
CA PHE A 33 11.36 4.33 6.41
C PHE A 33 11.83 5.74 6.79
N VAL A 34 11.40 6.74 6.01
CA VAL A 34 11.55 8.14 6.40
C VAL A 34 10.92 8.39 7.79
N PRO A 35 11.61 9.13 8.69
CA PRO A 35 11.16 9.29 10.08
C PRO A 35 9.74 9.86 10.17
N LYS A 36 9.47 10.93 9.43
CA LYS A 36 8.13 11.51 9.32
C LYS A 36 7.35 10.78 8.25
N ARG A 37 6.32 10.03 8.68
CA ARG A 37 5.40 9.37 7.76
C ARG A 37 4.70 10.41 6.88
N PRO A 38 4.79 10.31 5.55
CA PRO A 38 4.04 11.20 4.67
C PRO A 38 2.54 10.89 4.77
N SER A 39 1.70 11.92 4.63
CA SER A 39 0.24 11.80 4.77
C SER A 39 -0.43 10.87 3.75
N TRP A 40 0.21 10.65 2.60
CA TRP A 40 -0.26 9.74 1.56
C TRP A 40 0.07 8.26 1.83
N SER A 41 1.01 7.95 2.73
CA SER A 41 1.32 6.56 3.09
C SER A 41 0.27 6.07 4.08
N ALA A 42 -0.51 5.05 3.70
CA ALA A 42 -1.59 4.48 4.51
C ALA A 42 -1.13 3.36 5.46
N PHE A 43 -0.17 2.55 5.01
CA PHE A 43 0.41 1.45 5.77
C PHE A 43 1.86 1.25 5.32
N ARG A 44 2.71 0.76 6.24
CA ARG A 44 4.12 0.45 5.97
C ARG A 44 4.59 -0.61 6.97
N SER A 45 5.24 -1.67 6.48
CA SER A 45 5.90 -2.69 7.30
C SER A 45 7.30 -2.96 6.75
N SER A 46 8.27 -3.19 7.65
CA SER A 46 9.64 -3.56 7.30
C SER A 46 9.85 -5.08 7.33
N ASP A 47 8.81 -5.86 7.56
CA ASP A 47 8.91 -7.31 7.62
C ASP A 47 9.08 -7.92 6.22
N TYR A 48 9.81 -9.03 6.16
CA TYR A 48 9.85 -9.84 4.94
C TYR A 48 8.54 -10.58 4.77
N GLY A 49 8.08 -10.73 3.53
CA GLY A 49 6.82 -11.38 3.25
C GLY A 49 6.50 -11.42 1.76
N TYR A 50 5.27 -11.81 1.47
CA TYR A 50 4.70 -11.85 0.13
C TYR A 50 3.31 -11.25 0.18
N THR A 51 2.84 -10.73 -0.94
CA THR A 51 1.49 -10.18 -1.04
C THR A 51 0.61 -11.10 -1.85
N ARG A 52 -0.60 -11.37 -1.36
CA ARG A 52 -1.64 -12.08 -2.11
C ARG A 52 -2.73 -11.09 -2.53
N MET A 53 -3.03 -11.08 -3.83
CA MET A 53 -4.15 -10.33 -4.39
C MET A 53 -5.12 -11.31 -5.05
N LYS A 54 -6.40 -11.23 -4.66
CA LYS A 54 -7.48 -12.04 -5.24
C LYS A 54 -8.56 -11.13 -5.79
N VAL A 55 -8.74 -11.15 -7.11
CA VAL A 55 -9.83 -10.42 -7.79
C VAL A 55 -11.06 -11.33 -7.83
N PHE A 56 -12.17 -10.90 -7.23
CA PHE A 56 -13.41 -11.69 -7.21
C PHE A 56 -14.32 -11.36 -8.39
N ASN A 57 -14.41 -10.08 -8.74
CA ASN A 57 -15.27 -9.58 -9.82
C ASN A 57 -14.80 -8.18 -10.28
N LYS A 58 -15.56 -7.54 -11.18
CA LYS A 58 -15.27 -6.21 -11.75
C LYS A 58 -15.16 -5.07 -10.73
N THR A 59 -15.65 -5.26 -9.51
CA THR A 59 -15.78 -4.20 -8.50
C THR A 59 -15.06 -4.53 -7.18
N HIS A 60 -14.67 -5.79 -6.95
CA HIS A 60 -14.11 -6.23 -5.68
C HIS A 60 -12.85 -7.09 -5.88
N LEU A 61 -11.83 -6.72 -5.13
CA LEU A 61 -10.61 -7.51 -4.92
C LEU A 61 -10.28 -7.51 -3.43
N TYR A 62 -9.53 -8.52 -3.00
CA TYR A 62 -8.96 -8.63 -1.66
C TYR A 62 -7.44 -8.70 -1.75
N MET A 63 -6.78 -8.05 -0.80
CA MET A 63 -5.32 -7.91 -0.77
C MET A 63 -4.81 -8.05 0.66
N GLU A 64 -3.78 -8.86 0.86
CA GLU A 64 -3.12 -9.08 2.15
C GLU A 64 -1.61 -9.30 1.99
N GLN A 65 -0.87 -9.09 3.08
CA GLN A 65 0.57 -9.29 3.22
C GLN A 65 0.86 -10.06 4.50
#